data_AF-A0A6J7FLV7-F1
#
_entry.id   AF-A0A6J7FLV7-F1
#
_cell.length_a   1.000
_cell.length_b   1.000
_cell.length_c   1.000
_cell.angle_alpha   90.00
_cell.angle_beta   90.00
_cell.angle_gamma   90.00
#
_symmetry.space_group_name_H-M   'P 1'
#
loop_
_entity.id
_entity.type
_entity.pdbx_description
1 polymer ?
#
loop_
_entity_poly.entity_id
_entity_poly.type
_entity_poly.pdbx_seq_one_letter_code
_entity_poly.pdbx_strand_id
1 'polypeptide(L)'
;MGKQRIIAETGAGQHGVATATVAALFGLDCTVFMGAVDVERQALNVWRMELLGASVVSCESGSATLKDAINEAMRDWVSSVESTHYCIGSVVGPHPYPTIVREFQRVIGDESLLQMREQLSGRDPDYVVACVGGGSNAMGTFAGFTDTSAQLIGIEAAGLGLESGQHGASITRGVPGVLHGAKSLLLQDEDGQIVEPHSISAGLDYPGVGPQHAALAATGRARYESATDEEALLGFQLLAETEGIIPALEPAHVIGWLMREAGQSVPTGSTVLITMSGRGDKDAAFVAERLSGRDS
;
A
#
# COMPACT_ATOMS: atom_id res chain seq x y z
N MET A 1 -12.75 -11.62 20.98
CA MET A 1 -11.42 -12.00 21.51
C MET A 1 -11.16 -11.48 22.93
N GLY A 2 -11.94 -10.53 23.47
CA GLY A 2 -11.78 -10.04 24.86
C GLY A 2 -10.57 -9.11 25.09
N LYS A 3 -9.76 -8.88 24.06
CA LYS A 3 -8.57 -8.01 24.10
C LYS A 3 -8.98 -6.57 24.35
N GLN A 4 -8.27 -5.90 25.24
CA GLN A 4 -8.51 -4.50 25.63
C GLN A 4 -7.49 -3.54 25.00
N ARG A 5 -6.42 -4.09 24.41
CA ARG A 5 -5.37 -3.35 23.74
C ARG A 5 -5.25 -3.75 22.29
N ILE A 6 -5.06 -2.78 21.41
CA ILE A 6 -4.70 -2.97 20.01
C ILE A 6 -3.35 -2.32 19.72
N ILE A 7 -2.57 -2.98 18.88
CA ILE A 7 -1.35 -2.42 18.33
C ILE A 7 -1.37 -2.48 16.81
N ALA A 8 -0.66 -1.56 16.18
CA ALA A 8 -0.49 -1.53 14.73
C ALA A 8 0.88 -0.96 14.37
N GLU A 9 1.37 -1.29 13.18
CA GLU A 9 2.43 -0.59 12.48
C GLU A 9 1.86 0.54 11.63
N THR A 10 2.67 1.51 11.22
CA THR A 10 2.30 2.41 10.12
C THR A 10 3.53 3.02 9.46
N GLY A 11 3.46 3.24 8.14
CA GLY A 11 4.44 4.01 7.36
C GLY A 11 3.88 5.41 7.11
N ALA A 12 3.07 5.56 6.06
CA ALA A 12 2.36 6.81 5.72
C ALA A 12 1.40 7.37 6.80
N GLY A 13 1.27 6.73 7.97
CA GLY A 13 0.39 7.15 9.06
C GLY A 13 -1.10 6.81 8.91
N GLN A 14 -1.58 6.46 7.71
CA GLN A 14 -3.02 6.22 7.48
C GLN A 14 -3.57 5.02 8.25
N HIS A 15 -2.86 3.88 8.24
CA HIS A 15 -3.28 2.70 9.01
C HIS A 15 -3.24 2.96 10.52
N GLY A 16 -2.23 3.69 10.99
CA GLY A 16 -2.14 4.14 12.37
C GLY A 16 -3.32 5.01 12.79
N VAL A 17 -3.69 6.02 11.97
CA VAL A 17 -4.87 6.86 12.22
C VAL A 17 -6.16 6.06 12.18
N ALA A 18 -6.32 5.11 11.24
CA ALA A 18 -7.49 4.25 11.17
C ALA A 18 -7.62 3.37 12.43
N THR A 19 -6.50 2.77 12.87
CA THR A 19 -6.44 1.95 14.09
C THR A 19 -6.77 2.79 15.33
N ALA A 20 -6.16 3.97 15.47
CA ALA A 20 -6.44 4.89 16.58
C ALA A 20 -7.91 5.32 16.62
N THR A 21 -8.52 5.58 15.45
CA THR A 21 -9.93 5.94 15.34
C THR A 21 -10.84 4.84 15.85
N VAL A 22 -10.56 3.59 15.45
CA VAL A 22 -11.31 2.40 15.88
C VAL A 22 -11.12 2.17 17.39
N ALA A 23 -9.89 2.30 17.90
CA ALA A 23 -9.62 2.20 19.34
C ALA A 23 -10.42 3.23 20.14
N ALA A 24 -10.40 4.50 19.73
CA ALA A 24 -11.14 5.57 20.39
C ALA A 24 -12.65 5.29 20.39
N LEU A 25 -13.21 4.81 19.28
CA LEU A 25 -14.62 4.48 19.17
C LEU A 25 -15.04 3.34 20.11
N PHE A 26 -14.19 2.32 20.26
CA PHE A 26 -14.49 1.13 21.07
C PHE A 26 -13.92 1.18 22.49
N GLY A 27 -13.23 2.26 22.87
CA GLY A 27 -12.61 2.40 24.19
C GLY A 27 -11.46 1.42 24.43
N LEU A 28 -10.64 1.15 23.42
CA LEU A 28 -9.49 0.25 23.49
C LEU A 28 -8.19 1.05 23.65
N ASP A 29 -7.23 0.52 24.40
CA ASP A 29 -5.87 1.06 24.45
C ASP A 29 -5.20 0.87 23.09
N CYS A 30 -4.56 1.91 22.55
CA CYS A 30 -3.94 1.87 21.22
C CYS A 30 -2.46 2.25 21.29
N THR A 31 -1.59 1.41 20.72
CA THR A 31 -0.17 1.76 20.48
C THR A 31 0.16 1.57 19.01
N VAL A 32 0.66 2.61 18.36
CA VAL A 32 1.07 2.57 16.96
C VAL A 32 2.58 2.68 16.87
N PHE A 33 3.21 1.73 16.21
CA PHE A 33 4.64 1.72 15.91
C PHE A 33 4.87 2.37 14.55
N MET A 34 5.82 3.31 14.48
CA MET A 34 6.09 4.09 13.28
C MET A 34 7.60 4.35 13.18
N GLY A 35 8.19 4.14 12.01
CA GLY A 35 9.60 4.41 11.79
C GLY A 35 9.95 5.89 12.04
N ALA A 36 11.10 6.18 12.65
CA ALA A 36 11.46 7.56 12.99
C ALA A 36 11.48 8.50 11.77
N VAL A 37 11.93 8.00 10.62
CA VAL A 37 11.91 8.77 9.35
C VAL A 37 10.48 9.10 8.93
N ASP A 38 9.56 8.14 9.11
CA ASP A 38 8.15 8.32 8.78
C ASP A 38 7.44 9.26 9.78
N VAL A 39 7.79 9.21 11.07
CA VAL A 39 7.28 10.13 12.10
C VAL A 39 7.56 11.58 11.71
N GLU A 40 8.76 11.89 11.24
CA GLU A 40 9.13 13.23 10.77
C GLU A 40 8.37 13.62 9.50
N ARG A 41 8.36 12.75 8.48
CA ARG A 41 7.72 13.01 7.19
C ARG A 41 6.20 13.14 7.28
N GLN A 42 5.57 12.48 8.24
CA GLN A 42 4.12 12.36 8.37
C GLN A 42 3.59 12.92 9.70
N ALA A 43 4.22 14.00 10.18
CA ALA A 43 3.90 14.64 11.46
C ALA A 43 2.40 14.95 11.65
N LEU A 44 1.67 15.30 10.58
CA LEU A 44 0.23 15.52 10.63
C LEU A 44 -0.54 14.27 11.08
N ASN A 45 -0.16 13.09 10.60
CA ASN A 45 -0.82 11.83 10.97
C ASN A 45 -0.40 11.38 12.38
N VAL A 46 0.84 11.65 12.81
CA VAL A 46 1.27 11.45 14.20
C VAL A 46 0.39 12.25 15.15
N TRP A 47 0.25 13.55 14.90
CA TRP A 47 -0.62 14.43 15.69
C TRP A 47 -2.08 13.96 15.72
N ARG A 48 -2.62 13.47 14.59
CA ARG A 48 -3.98 12.92 14.54
C ARG A 48 -4.14 11.66 15.40
N MET A 49 -3.15 10.77 15.41
CA MET A 49 -3.17 9.57 16.26
C MET A 49 -3.17 9.92 17.75
N GLU A 50 -2.31 10.85 18.16
CA GLU A 50 -2.21 11.32 19.54
C GLU A 50 -3.50 12.03 19.98
N LEU A 51 -4.10 12.84 19.10
CA LEU A 51 -5.39 13.49 19.34
C LEU A 51 -6.53 12.48 19.57
N LEU A 52 -6.44 11.32 18.92
CA LEU A 52 -7.37 10.19 19.10
C LEU A 52 -7.05 9.36 20.36
N GLY A 53 -6.01 9.70 21.12
CA GLY A 53 -5.63 9.02 22.35
C GLY A 53 -4.73 7.80 22.16
N ALA A 54 -4.19 7.59 20.96
CA ALA A 54 -3.20 6.53 20.74
C ALA A 54 -1.80 6.98 21.13
N SER A 55 -1.01 6.05 21.69
CA SER A 55 0.44 6.25 21.88
C SER A 55 1.18 5.93 20.59
N VAL A 56 2.04 6.84 20.13
CA VAL A 56 2.91 6.61 18.97
C VAL A 56 4.33 6.29 19.44
N VAL A 57 4.86 5.15 19.01
CA VAL A 57 6.22 4.68 19.32
C VAL A 57 7.09 4.89 18.08
N SER A 58 8.10 5.76 18.21
CA SER A 58 9.10 6.00 17.17
C SER A 58 10.13 4.86 17.16
N CYS A 59 10.24 4.16 16.04
CA CYS A 59 11.17 3.05 15.84
C CYS A 59 12.45 3.57 15.16
N GLU A 60 13.55 3.59 15.90
CA GLU A 60 14.86 4.12 15.44
C GLU A 60 15.79 3.03 14.86
N SER A 61 15.44 1.75 14.99
CA SER A 61 16.28 0.65 14.54
C SER A 61 16.34 0.53 13.02
N GLY A 62 17.48 0.09 12.49
CA GLY A 62 17.61 -0.24 11.06
C GLY A 62 17.45 1.00 10.17
N SER A 63 16.56 0.89 9.19
CA SER A 63 16.22 1.98 8.27
C SER A 63 15.29 3.03 8.89
N ALA A 64 14.71 2.72 10.06
CA ALA A 64 13.72 3.54 10.74
C ALA A 64 12.49 3.86 9.86
N THR A 65 12.02 2.85 9.12
CA THR A 65 10.84 2.89 8.23
C THR A 65 9.79 1.83 8.61
N LEU A 66 8.75 1.63 7.77
CA LEU A 66 7.68 0.65 7.95
C LEU A 66 8.16 -0.77 8.30
N LYS A 67 9.25 -1.27 7.70
CA LYS A 67 9.79 -2.61 8.03
C LYS A 67 10.13 -2.72 9.53
N ASP A 68 10.77 -1.69 10.05
CA ASP A 68 11.25 -1.67 11.44
C ASP A 68 10.10 -1.48 12.42
N ALA A 69 9.08 -0.69 12.03
CA ALA A 69 7.82 -0.60 12.77
C ALA A 69 7.09 -1.95 12.89
N ILE A 70 7.07 -2.76 11.82
CA ILE A 70 6.49 -4.12 11.85
C ILE A 70 7.27 -5.03 12.81
N ASN A 71 8.60 -4.95 12.78
CA ASN A 71 9.45 -5.76 13.68
C ASN A 71 9.15 -5.45 15.15
N GLU A 72 9.06 -4.16 15.51
CA GLU A 72 8.76 -3.75 16.89
C GLU A 72 7.32 -4.09 17.30
N ALA A 73 6.35 -3.89 16.40
CA ALA A 73 4.96 -4.30 16.65
C ALA A 73 4.84 -5.82 16.88
N MET A 74 5.56 -6.65 16.11
CA MET A 74 5.58 -8.09 16.31
C MET A 74 6.25 -8.49 17.63
N ARG A 75 7.34 -7.81 18.03
CA ARG A 75 8.00 -8.04 19.33
C ARG A 75 7.07 -7.73 20.50
N ASP A 76 6.40 -6.57 20.46
CA ASP A 76 5.39 -6.22 21.46
C ASP A 76 4.29 -7.29 21.49
N TRP A 77 3.75 -7.65 20.32
CA TRP A 77 2.65 -8.60 20.23
C TRP A 77 2.97 -9.93 20.90
N VAL A 78 4.15 -10.48 20.64
CA VAL A 78 4.59 -11.76 21.23
C VAL A 78 4.65 -11.67 22.77
N SER A 79 5.08 -10.52 23.31
CA SER A 79 5.15 -10.29 24.76
C SER A 79 3.80 -10.00 25.43
N SER A 80 2.77 -9.62 24.66
CA SER A 80 1.50 -9.13 25.19
C SER A 80 0.27 -9.83 24.59
N VAL A 81 0.47 -11.00 23.94
CA VAL A 81 -0.56 -11.70 23.15
C VAL A 81 -1.84 -12.03 23.91
N GLU A 82 -1.78 -12.19 25.23
CA GLU A 82 -2.94 -12.49 26.08
C GLU A 82 -3.94 -11.33 26.18
N SER A 83 -3.47 -10.08 26.16
CA SER A 83 -4.28 -8.87 26.30
C SER A 83 -4.36 -8.02 25.03
N THR A 84 -3.43 -8.21 24.09
CA THR A 84 -3.26 -7.41 22.88
C THR A 84 -3.72 -8.12 21.61
N HIS A 85 -4.39 -7.38 20.72
CA HIS A 85 -4.59 -7.75 19.33
C HIS A 85 -3.66 -6.94 18.42
N TYR A 86 -2.89 -7.60 17.55
CA TYR A 86 -2.13 -6.93 16.51
C TYR A 86 -3.01 -6.71 15.28
N CYS A 87 -3.33 -5.45 15.00
CA CYS A 87 -4.08 -5.01 13.83
C CYS A 87 -3.10 -4.71 12.70
N ILE A 88 -2.73 -5.74 11.94
CA ILE A 88 -1.82 -5.58 10.79
C ILE A 88 -2.49 -4.80 9.65
N GLY A 89 -1.73 -3.94 8.96
CA GLY A 89 -2.26 -2.96 8.01
C GLY A 89 -2.41 -3.44 6.58
N SER A 90 -1.96 -4.65 6.25
CA SER A 90 -1.99 -5.15 4.87
C SER A 90 -2.19 -6.66 4.75
N VAL A 91 -2.30 -7.16 3.52
CA VAL A 91 -2.44 -8.60 3.21
C VAL A 91 -1.11 -9.36 3.31
N VAL A 92 -0.25 -8.91 4.21
CA VAL A 92 1.05 -9.51 4.56
C VAL A 92 0.93 -10.26 5.89
N GLY A 93 2.04 -10.78 6.40
CA GLY A 93 2.04 -11.46 7.69
C GLY A 93 1.58 -12.93 7.64
N PRO A 94 1.70 -13.66 8.77
CA PRO A 94 1.32 -15.07 8.83
C PRO A 94 -0.19 -15.25 8.64
N HIS A 95 -0.61 -16.44 8.23
CA HIS A 95 -2.02 -16.83 8.34
C HIS A 95 -2.49 -16.64 9.80
N PRO A 96 -3.69 -16.07 10.06
CA PRO A 96 -4.78 -15.78 9.11
C PRO A 96 -4.80 -14.37 8.50
N TYR A 97 -3.81 -13.52 8.75
CA TYR A 97 -3.88 -12.10 8.41
C TYR A 97 -4.12 -11.81 6.92
N PRO A 98 -3.37 -12.39 5.95
CA PRO A 98 -3.63 -12.14 4.53
C PRO A 98 -5.07 -12.43 4.11
N THR A 99 -5.67 -13.50 4.67
CA THR A 99 -7.06 -13.87 4.39
C THR A 99 -8.03 -12.90 5.03
N ILE A 100 -7.88 -12.59 6.32
CA ILE A 100 -8.76 -11.66 7.04
C ILE A 100 -8.76 -10.29 6.38
N VAL A 101 -7.58 -9.74 6.10
CA VAL A 101 -7.46 -8.40 5.51
C VAL A 101 -8.08 -8.38 4.11
N ARG A 102 -7.87 -9.41 3.28
CA ARG A 102 -8.58 -9.51 2.00
C ARG A 102 -10.09 -9.52 2.20
N GLU A 103 -10.63 -10.38 3.06
CA GLU A 103 -12.08 -10.48 3.24
C GLU A 103 -12.70 -9.17 3.71
N PHE A 104 -12.01 -8.40 4.56
CA PHE A 104 -12.47 -7.08 4.98
C PHE A 104 -12.31 -6.00 3.90
N GLN A 105 -11.36 -6.14 2.99
CA GLN A 105 -11.17 -5.22 1.86
C GLN A 105 -11.98 -5.61 0.62
N ARG A 106 -12.52 -6.84 0.55
CA ARG A 106 -13.26 -7.39 -0.60
C ARG A 106 -14.45 -6.53 -1.00
N VAL A 107 -15.05 -5.82 -0.04
CA VAL A 107 -16.14 -4.87 -0.28
C VAL A 107 -15.82 -3.89 -1.41
N ILE A 108 -14.55 -3.47 -1.56
CA ILE A 108 -14.11 -2.59 -2.66
C ILE A 108 -14.37 -3.24 -4.02
N GLY A 109 -13.95 -4.49 -4.20
CA GLY A 109 -14.12 -5.23 -5.45
C GLY A 109 -15.57 -5.58 -5.73
N ASP A 110 -16.31 -6.02 -4.71
CA ASP A 110 -17.72 -6.41 -4.84
C ASP A 110 -18.58 -5.20 -5.26
N GLU A 111 -18.40 -4.03 -4.64
CA GLU A 111 -19.09 -2.80 -5.03
C GLU A 111 -18.66 -2.31 -6.43
N SER A 112 -17.35 -2.31 -6.70
CA SER A 112 -16.83 -1.84 -7.98
C SER A 112 -17.32 -2.69 -9.15
N LEU A 113 -17.39 -4.02 -9.00
CA LEU A 113 -17.90 -4.90 -10.06
C LEU A 113 -19.34 -4.56 -10.42
N LEU A 114 -20.20 -4.37 -9.41
CA LEU A 114 -21.60 -4.02 -9.61
C LEU A 114 -21.73 -2.67 -10.33
N GLN A 115 -21.02 -1.65 -9.85
CA GLN A 115 -21.03 -0.30 -10.43
C GLN A 115 -20.49 -0.30 -11.87
N MET A 116 -19.41 -1.04 -12.14
CA MET A 116 -18.84 -1.14 -13.49
C MET A 116 -19.81 -1.82 -14.46
N ARG A 117 -20.45 -2.93 -14.05
CA ARG A 117 -21.43 -3.62 -14.91
C ARG A 117 -22.66 -2.76 -15.15
N GLU A 118 -23.11 -1.98 -14.17
CA GLU A 118 -24.19 -1.01 -14.37
C GLU A 118 -23.81 0.02 -15.45
N GLN A 119 -22.62 0.61 -15.36
CA GLN A 119 -22.15 1.62 -16.32
C GLN A 119 -21.81 1.05 -17.70
N LEU A 120 -21.37 -0.21 -17.77
CA LEU A 120 -20.90 -0.85 -19.02
C LEU A 120 -21.95 -1.78 -19.65
N SER A 121 -23.22 -1.66 -19.25
CA SER A 121 -24.34 -2.46 -19.78
C SER A 121 -24.13 -3.98 -19.64
N GLY A 122 -23.70 -4.40 -18.45
CA GLY A 122 -23.48 -5.79 -18.06
C GLY A 122 -22.10 -6.35 -18.40
N ARG A 123 -21.21 -5.56 -19.03
CA ARG A 123 -19.84 -5.97 -19.35
C ARG A 123 -18.88 -5.73 -18.19
N ASP A 124 -17.83 -6.53 -18.12
CA ASP A 124 -16.68 -6.30 -17.25
C ASP A 124 -15.77 -5.22 -17.87
N PRO A 125 -15.00 -4.46 -17.05
CA PRO A 125 -13.96 -3.58 -17.59
C PRO A 125 -12.84 -4.37 -18.26
N ASP A 126 -12.13 -3.73 -19.19
CA ASP A 126 -10.96 -4.33 -19.83
C ASP A 126 -9.80 -4.48 -18.83
N TYR A 127 -9.61 -3.48 -17.97
CA TYR A 127 -8.53 -3.43 -16.98
C TYR A 127 -9.03 -3.02 -15.59
N VAL A 128 -8.47 -3.65 -14.56
CA VAL A 128 -8.63 -3.27 -13.15
C VAL A 128 -7.23 -3.07 -12.57
N VAL A 129 -6.96 -1.84 -12.13
CA VAL A 129 -5.60 -1.40 -11.78
C VAL A 129 -5.55 -0.83 -10.37
N ALA A 130 -4.54 -1.20 -9.61
CA ALA A 130 -4.35 -0.75 -8.23
C ALA A 130 -2.86 -0.73 -7.85
N CYS A 131 -2.46 0.17 -6.94
CA CYS A 131 -1.09 0.21 -6.44
C CYS A 131 -0.81 -0.91 -5.43
N VAL A 132 0.42 -1.44 -5.42
CA VAL A 132 0.82 -2.59 -4.61
C VAL A 132 2.07 -2.25 -3.79
N GLY A 133 1.85 -1.98 -2.50
CA GLY A 133 2.88 -2.09 -1.46
C GLY A 133 2.75 -3.46 -0.81
N GLY A 134 2.20 -3.53 0.41
CA GLY A 134 1.77 -4.81 1.00
C GLY A 134 0.61 -5.48 0.24
N GLY A 135 -0.25 -4.68 -0.41
CA GLY A 135 -1.24 -5.14 -1.39
C GLY A 135 -2.72 -5.13 -0.96
N SER A 136 -3.07 -4.61 0.21
CA SER A 136 -4.45 -4.72 0.74
C SER A 136 -5.52 -4.07 -0.14
N ASN A 137 -5.30 -2.85 -0.62
CA ASN A 137 -6.24 -2.17 -1.53
C ASN A 137 -6.42 -2.97 -2.84
N ALA A 138 -5.30 -3.38 -3.45
CA ALA A 138 -5.30 -4.11 -4.72
C ALA A 138 -5.98 -5.47 -4.58
N MET A 139 -5.66 -6.23 -3.53
CA MET A 139 -6.28 -7.54 -3.29
C MET A 139 -7.77 -7.42 -2.97
N GLY A 140 -8.20 -6.37 -2.25
CA GLY A 140 -9.60 -6.06 -2.01
C GLY A 140 -10.37 -5.80 -3.30
N THR A 141 -9.83 -4.95 -4.18
CA THR A 141 -10.40 -4.70 -5.50
C THR A 141 -10.41 -5.97 -6.35
N PHE A 142 -9.26 -6.64 -6.48
CA PHE A 142 -9.10 -7.82 -7.33
C PHE A 142 -10.01 -8.97 -6.93
N ALA A 143 -10.35 -9.12 -5.65
CA ALA A 143 -11.26 -10.17 -5.18
C ALA A 143 -12.65 -10.12 -5.84
N GLY A 144 -13.11 -8.95 -6.29
CA GLY A 144 -14.34 -8.81 -7.07
C GLY A 144 -14.19 -9.25 -8.54
N PHE A 145 -12.97 -9.28 -9.07
CA PHE A 145 -12.71 -9.47 -10.50
C PHE A 145 -11.94 -10.75 -10.83
N THR A 146 -11.49 -11.55 -9.86
CA THR A 146 -10.70 -12.78 -10.11
C THR A 146 -11.36 -13.75 -11.07
N ASP A 147 -12.69 -13.83 -11.08
CA ASP A 147 -13.45 -14.75 -11.94
C ASP A 147 -14.06 -14.08 -13.19
N THR A 148 -13.64 -12.84 -13.49
CA THR A 148 -14.09 -12.04 -14.64
C THR A 148 -13.08 -12.07 -15.79
N SER A 149 -13.45 -11.50 -16.95
CA SER A 149 -12.53 -11.32 -18.08
C SER A 149 -11.54 -10.16 -17.92
N ALA A 150 -11.68 -9.34 -16.87
CA ALA A 150 -10.85 -8.15 -16.68
C ALA A 150 -9.37 -8.52 -16.44
N GLN A 151 -8.46 -7.79 -17.08
CA GLN A 151 -7.03 -7.88 -16.79
C GLN A 151 -6.72 -7.16 -15.48
N LEU A 152 -6.13 -7.89 -14.53
CA LEU A 152 -5.74 -7.34 -13.23
C LEU A 152 -4.29 -6.87 -13.30
N ILE A 153 -4.05 -5.59 -12.99
CA ILE A 153 -2.71 -5.00 -13.03
C ILE A 153 -2.38 -4.36 -11.68
N GLY A 154 -1.37 -4.90 -11.00
CA GLY A 154 -0.80 -4.30 -9.80
C GLY A 154 0.37 -3.38 -10.13
N ILE A 155 0.38 -2.15 -9.64
CA ILE A 155 1.46 -1.19 -9.88
C ILE A 155 2.37 -1.08 -8.65
N GLU A 156 3.61 -1.54 -8.77
CA GLU A 156 4.64 -1.43 -7.74
C GLU A 156 5.44 -0.12 -7.87
N ALA A 157 6.09 0.30 -6.79
CA ALA A 157 6.99 1.46 -6.83
C ALA A 157 8.33 1.07 -7.48
N ALA A 158 8.66 1.69 -8.61
CA ALA A 158 9.97 1.59 -9.23
C ALA A 158 10.99 2.58 -8.63
N GLY A 159 10.58 3.44 -7.69
CA GLY A 159 11.47 4.39 -7.01
C GLY A 159 12.24 5.27 -7.99
N LEU A 160 13.57 5.27 -7.89
CA LEU A 160 14.47 5.99 -8.80
C LEU A 160 14.73 5.24 -10.12
N GLY A 161 13.97 4.18 -10.40
CA GLY A 161 14.09 3.28 -11.53
C GLY A 161 14.58 1.89 -11.10
N LEU A 162 14.06 0.84 -11.74
CA LEU A 162 14.36 -0.56 -11.36
C LEU A 162 15.86 -0.89 -11.41
N GLU A 163 16.60 -0.31 -12.35
CA GLU A 163 18.04 -0.57 -12.51
C GLU A 163 18.91 0.13 -11.47
N SER A 164 18.35 1.09 -10.71
CA SER A 164 19.07 1.80 -9.65
C SER A 164 19.23 0.96 -8.38
N GLY A 165 18.46 -0.13 -8.23
CA GLY A 165 18.31 -0.88 -6.99
C GLY A 165 17.51 -0.16 -5.90
N GLN A 166 17.12 1.10 -6.11
CA GLN A 166 16.30 1.88 -5.19
C GLN A 166 14.84 1.87 -5.64
N HIS A 167 14.11 0.82 -5.25
CA HIS A 167 12.71 0.60 -5.61
C HIS A 167 11.96 -0.26 -4.57
N GLY A 168 10.63 -0.25 -4.61
CA GLY A 168 9.74 -1.12 -3.82
C GLY A 168 9.12 -2.30 -4.60
N ALA A 169 9.65 -2.63 -5.78
CA ALA A 169 9.08 -3.61 -6.72
C ALA A 169 9.35 -5.09 -6.36
N SER A 170 8.73 -5.56 -5.28
CA SER A 170 8.95 -6.90 -4.70
C SER A 170 8.55 -8.07 -5.61
N ILE A 171 7.52 -7.93 -6.44
CA ILE A 171 7.10 -8.97 -7.38
C ILE A 171 7.98 -8.95 -8.63
N THR A 172 8.32 -7.77 -9.11
CA THR A 172 9.08 -7.57 -10.36
C THR A 172 10.57 -7.92 -10.21
N ARG A 173 11.17 -7.64 -9.06
CA ARG A 173 12.62 -7.79 -8.80
C ARG A 173 12.95 -8.67 -7.60
N GLY A 174 11.97 -9.04 -6.78
CA GLY A 174 12.20 -9.89 -5.63
C GLY A 174 12.29 -11.38 -5.96
N VAL A 175 12.67 -12.14 -4.94
CA VAL A 175 12.79 -13.60 -5.00
C VAL A 175 11.98 -14.25 -3.87
N PRO A 176 11.62 -15.54 -3.98
CA PRO A 176 10.91 -16.23 -2.91
C PRO A 176 11.72 -16.28 -1.60
N GLY A 177 11.12 -15.87 -0.49
CA GLY A 177 11.72 -15.97 0.84
C GLY A 177 10.68 -15.85 1.95
N VAL A 178 11.14 -15.72 3.21
CA VAL A 178 10.27 -15.62 4.39
C VAL A 178 10.54 -14.31 5.10
N LEU A 179 9.53 -13.44 5.16
CA LEU A 179 9.58 -12.16 5.86
C LEU A 179 8.29 -11.97 6.66
N HIS A 180 8.42 -11.46 7.88
CA HIS A 180 7.29 -11.14 8.76
C HIS A 180 6.27 -12.29 8.90
N GLY A 181 6.75 -13.54 8.98
CA GLY A 181 5.90 -14.72 9.20
C GLY A 181 5.18 -15.27 7.96
N ALA A 182 5.44 -14.75 6.76
CA ALA A 182 4.89 -15.28 5.51
C ALA A 182 5.99 -15.67 4.51
N LYS A 183 5.77 -16.77 3.78
CA LYS A 183 6.54 -17.07 2.57
C LYS A 183 5.91 -16.34 1.38
N SER A 184 6.66 -15.45 0.74
CA SER A 184 6.21 -14.65 -0.41
C SER A 184 7.40 -14.23 -1.28
N LEU A 185 7.20 -13.29 -2.19
CA LEU A 185 8.27 -12.57 -2.89
C LEU A 185 8.73 -11.38 -2.04
N LEU A 186 10.04 -11.16 -1.99
CA LEU A 186 10.66 -10.01 -1.32
C LEU A 186 12.00 -9.64 -1.94
N LEU A 187 12.43 -8.39 -1.67
CA LEU A 187 13.74 -7.87 -2.03
C LEU A 187 14.78 -8.35 -1.01
N GLN A 188 15.72 -9.18 -1.48
CA GLN A 188 16.84 -9.66 -0.67
C GLN A 188 18.07 -9.88 -1.55
N ASP A 189 19.26 -9.84 -0.94
CA ASP A 189 20.53 -10.13 -1.60
C ASP A 189 20.82 -11.64 -1.68
N GLU A 190 22.00 -12.00 -2.22
CA GLU A 190 22.44 -13.39 -2.39
C GLU A 190 22.62 -14.14 -1.06
N ASP A 191 22.87 -13.41 0.04
CA ASP A 191 23.01 -13.93 1.40
C ASP A 191 21.65 -14.02 2.13
N GLY A 192 20.56 -13.62 1.46
CA GLY A 192 19.20 -13.61 2.01
C GLY A 192 18.96 -12.46 3.00
N GLN A 193 19.77 -11.41 2.98
CA GLN A 193 19.52 -10.20 3.76
C GLN A 193 18.50 -9.32 3.03
N ILE A 194 17.58 -8.73 3.79
CA ILE A 194 16.54 -7.86 3.24
C ILE A 194 17.17 -6.60 2.66
N VAL A 195 16.89 -6.32 1.39
CA VAL A 195 17.28 -5.07 0.74
C VAL A 195 16.26 -4.00 1.11
N GLU A 196 16.74 -2.82 1.50
CA GLU A 196 15.88 -1.70 1.86
C GLU A 196 15.12 -1.20 0.62
N PRO A 197 13.78 -1.08 0.70
CA PRO A 197 12.99 -0.55 -0.40
C PRO A 197 13.22 0.96 -0.54
N HIS A 198 12.80 1.50 -1.68
CA HIS A 198 12.68 2.94 -1.86
C HIS A 198 11.43 3.30 -2.66
N SER A 199 10.70 4.28 -2.18
CA SER A 199 9.67 4.99 -2.94
C SER A 199 9.48 6.39 -2.37
N ILE A 200 9.10 7.33 -3.23
CA ILE A 200 8.57 8.63 -2.81
C ILE A 200 7.29 8.49 -1.96
N SER A 201 6.58 7.37 -2.09
CA SER A 201 5.34 7.07 -1.40
C SER A 201 5.57 6.08 -0.25
N ALA A 202 5.49 6.56 0.99
CA ALA A 202 5.71 5.73 2.19
C ALA A 202 4.79 4.49 2.26
N GLY A 203 3.58 4.52 1.66
CA GLY A 203 2.69 3.34 1.61
C GLY A 203 3.12 2.24 0.63
N LEU A 204 4.07 2.52 -0.27
CA LEU A 204 4.65 1.55 -1.22
C LEU A 204 6.11 1.19 -0.87
N ASP A 205 6.66 1.80 0.17
CA ASP A 205 8.04 1.61 0.63
C ASP A 205 8.17 0.37 1.53
N TYR A 206 7.96 -0.81 0.93
CA TYR A 206 7.97 -2.10 1.64
C TYR A 206 8.69 -3.17 0.81
N PRO A 207 9.62 -3.96 1.40
CA PRO A 207 10.47 -4.88 0.63
C PRO A 207 9.82 -6.24 0.37
N GLY A 208 8.54 -6.43 0.73
CA GLY A 208 7.83 -7.68 0.49
C GLY A 208 6.46 -7.44 -0.13
N VAL A 209 5.69 -8.51 -0.28
CA VAL A 209 4.31 -8.42 -0.77
C VAL A 209 3.44 -9.52 -0.19
N GLY A 210 2.11 -9.33 -0.15
CA GLY A 210 1.18 -10.35 0.29
C GLY A 210 1.27 -11.65 -0.53
N PRO A 211 1.22 -12.84 0.11
CA PRO A 211 1.43 -14.12 -0.57
C PRO A 211 0.39 -14.42 -1.66
N GLN A 212 -0.83 -13.87 -1.55
CA GLN A 212 -1.85 -14.04 -2.59
C GLN A 212 -1.50 -13.25 -3.86
N HIS A 213 -0.81 -12.11 -3.76
CA HIS A 213 -0.32 -11.41 -4.95
C HIS A 213 0.74 -12.23 -5.69
N ALA A 214 1.69 -12.81 -4.95
CA ALA A 214 2.69 -13.72 -5.52
C ALA A 214 2.03 -14.93 -6.22
N ALA A 215 0.97 -15.49 -5.66
CA ALA A 215 0.21 -16.57 -6.28
C ALA A 215 -0.52 -16.12 -7.57
N LEU A 216 -1.13 -14.93 -7.56
CA LEU A 216 -1.77 -14.36 -8.75
C LEU A 216 -0.75 -14.06 -9.86
N ALA A 217 0.46 -13.62 -9.51
CA ALA A 217 1.56 -13.42 -10.45
C ALA A 217 2.00 -14.75 -11.08
N ALA A 218 2.25 -15.76 -10.25
CA ALA A 218 2.74 -17.08 -10.70
C ALA A 218 1.74 -17.82 -11.60
N THR A 219 0.44 -17.60 -11.39
CA THR A 219 -0.62 -18.18 -12.23
C THR A 219 -0.92 -17.36 -13.49
N GLY A 220 -0.36 -16.16 -13.61
CA GLY A 220 -0.65 -15.22 -14.69
C GLY A 220 -2.04 -14.57 -14.59
N ARG A 221 -2.77 -14.76 -13.48
CA ARG A 221 -4.09 -14.14 -13.30
C ARG A 221 -3.99 -12.62 -13.13
N ALA A 222 -2.92 -12.15 -12.49
CA ALA A 222 -2.61 -10.72 -12.41
C ALA A 222 -1.20 -10.46 -12.99
N ARG A 223 -1.08 -9.33 -13.69
CA ARG A 223 0.21 -8.79 -14.13
C ARG A 223 0.65 -7.72 -13.14
N TYR A 224 1.95 -7.57 -12.98
CA TYR A 224 2.52 -6.53 -12.13
C TYR A 224 3.46 -5.69 -12.96
N GLU A 225 3.25 -4.38 -12.89
CA GLU A 225 4.04 -3.37 -13.58
C GLU A 225 4.52 -2.36 -12.54
N SER A 226 5.29 -1.36 -12.96
CA SER A 226 5.88 -0.39 -12.04
C SER A 226 5.81 1.03 -12.56
N ALA A 227 5.75 1.98 -11.61
CA ALA A 227 5.86 3.41 -11.86
C ALA A 227 7.01 4.02 -11.03
N THR A 228 7.80 4.89 -11.63
CA THR A 228 8.86 5.63 -10.93
C THR A 228 8.28 6.74 -10.07
N ASP A 229 9.11 7.29 -9.17
CA ASP A 229 8.74 8.44 -8.36
C ASP A 229 8.39 9.66 -9.21
N GLU A 230 9.06 9.83 -10.36
CA GLU A 230 8.75 10.90 -11.29
C GLU A 230 7.40 10.70 -11.97
N GLU A 231 7.10 9.49 -12.42
CA GLU A 231 5.80 9.15 -12.99
C GLU A 231 4.68 9.36 -11.96
N ALA A 232 4.90 9.00 -10.70
CA ALA A 232 3.93 9.24 -9.63
C ALA A 232 3.67 10.73 -9.39
N LEU A 233 4.69 11.59 -9.41
CA LEU A 233 4.54 13.04 -9.29
C LEU A 233 3.78 13.65 -10.48
N LEU A 234 4.02 13.13 -11.69
CA LEU A 234 3.28 13.55 -12.89
C LEU A 234 1.81 13.09 -12.79
N GLY A 235 1.56 11.86 -12.34
CA GLY A 235 0.22 11.33 -12.14
C GLY A 235 -0.56 12.11 -11.07
N PHE A 236 0.10 12.54 -10.01
CA PHE A 236 -0.48 13.40 -8.99
C PHE A 236 -0.94 14.74 -9.58
N GLN A 237 -0.05 15.43 -10.32
CA GLN A 237 -0.34 16.71 -10.95
C GLN A 237 -1.45 16.59 -11.98
N LEU A 238 -1.38 15.58 -12.85
CA LEU A 238 -2.38 15.39 -13.91
C LEU A 238 -3.78 15.28 -13.31
N LEU A 239 -3.97 14.41 -12.32
CA LEU A 239 -5.30 14.20 -11.74
C LEU A 239 -5.82 15.44 -11.01
N ALA A 240 -4.93 16.19 -10.36
CA ALA A 240 -5.27 17.44 -9.71
C ALA A 240 -5.70 18.51 -10.73
N GLU A 241 -4.98 18.64 -11.84
CA GLU A 241 -5.22 19.67 -12.86
C GLU A 241 -6.43 19.36 -13.74
N THR A 242 -6.65 18.10 -14.10
CA THR A 242 -7.71 17.73 -15.05
C THR A 242 -9.04 17.40 -14.36
N GLU A 243 -9.00 16.76 -13.18
CA GLU A 243 -10.20 16.27 -12.49
C GLU A 243 -10.47 16.99 -11.16
N GLY A 244 -9.55 17.83 -10.69
CA GLY A 244 -9.70 18.51 -9.39
C GLY A 244 -9.62 17.56 -8.19
N ILE A 245 -9.03 16.37 -8.37
CA ILE A 245 -8.89 15.36 -7.33
C ILE A 245 -7.41 15.34 -6.90
N ILE A 246 -7.16 15.49 -5.60
CA ILE A 246 -5.81 15.38 -5.03
C ILE A 246 -5.58 13.94 -4.54
N PRO A 247 -4.88 13.08 -5.31
CA PRO A 247 -4.67 11.69 -4.94
C PRO A 247 -3.57 11.56 -3.89
N ALA A 248 -3.58 10.50 -3.09
CA ALA A 248 -2.38 10.11 -2.38
C ALA A 248 -1.29 9.69 -3.39
N LEU A 249 -0.01 9.77 -3.00
CA LEU A 249 1.09 9.35 -3.90
C LEU A 249 0.99 7.87 -4.28
N GLU A 250 0.38 7.02 -3.45
CA GLU A 250 0.18 5.60 -3.72
C GLU A 250 -0.66 5.37 -5.01
N PRO A 251 -1.93 5.83 -5.13
CA PRO A 251 -2.70 5.71 -6.38
C PRO A 251 -2.16 6.63 -7.50
N ALA A 252 -1.40 7.68 -7.19
CA ALA A 252 -0.73 8.48 -8.22
C ALA A 252 0.27 7.68 -9.06
N HIS A 253 0.88 6.62 -8.50
CA HIS A 253 1.69 5.67 -9.28
C HIS A 253 0.87 5.01 -10.39
N VAL A 254 -0.39 4.69 -10.13
CA VAL A 254 -1.28 4.09 -11.15
C VAL A 254 -1.56 5.08 -12.26
N ILE A 255 -1.81 6.35 -11.93
CA ILE A 255 -2.04 7.40 -12.92
C ILE A 255 -0.77 7.63 -13.75
N GLY A 256 0.39 7.76 -13.11
CA GLY A 256 1.68 7.94 -13.80
C GLY A 256 2.01 6.81 -14.76
N TRP A 257 1.81 5.56 -14.32
CA TRP A 257 1.90 4.39 -15.18
C TRP A 257 0.93 4.46 -16.37
N LEU A 258 -0.34 4.78 -16.11
CA LEU A 258 -1.35 4.82 -17.16
C LEU A 258 -1.07 5.93 -18.19
N MET A 259 -0.52 7.08 -17.76
CA MET A 259 -0.08 8.13 -18.67
C MET A 259 0.97 7.64 -19.67
N ARG A 260 1.90 6.79 -19.22
CA ARG A 260 2.92 6.18 -20.08
C ARG A 260 2.30 5.15 -21.02
N GLU A 261 1.42 4.29 -20.51
CA GLU A 261 0.92 3.11 -21.24
C GLU A 261 -0.32 3.38 -22.11
N ALA A 262 -1.04 4.48 -21.89
CA ALA A 262 -2.23 4.83 -22.66
C ALA A 262 -1.91 5.03 -24.14
N GLY A 263 -2.67 4.36 -25.02
CA GLY A 263 -2.43 4.33 -26.46
C GLY A 263 -1.30 3.37 -26.88
N GLN A 264 -0.66 2.70 -25.92
CA GLN A 264 0.38 1.69 -26.15
C GLN A 264 -0.11 0.31 -25.68
N SER A 265 0.35 -0.17 -24.52
CA SER A 265 -0.07 -1.45 -23.96
C SER A 265 -1.49 -1.42 -23.41
N VAL A 266 -2.03 -0.22 -23.13
CA VAL A 266 -3.45 0.04 -22.87
C VAL A 266 -4.05 0.72 -24.11
N PRO A 267 -4.76 -0.02 -24.99
CA PRO A 267 -5.26 0.52 -26.24
C PRO A 267 -6.26 1.66 -26.06
N THR A 268 -6.26 2.61 -26.99
CA THR A 268 -7.28 3.69 -27.04
C THR A 268 -8.69 3.10 -27.09
N GLY A 269 -9.56 3.61 -26.22
CA GLY A 269 -10.94 3.13 -26.08
C GLY A 269 -11.15 2.02 -25.04
N SER A 270 -10.08 1.57 -24.37
CA SER A 270 -10.18 0.63 -23.25
C SER A 270 -10.89 1.25 -22.05
N THR A 271 -11.62 0.40 -21.32
CA THR A 271 -12.23 0.74 -20.03
C THR A 271 -11.31 0.31 -18.89
N VAL A 272 -10.94 1.26 -18.03
CA VAL A 272 -9.98 1.06 -16.94
C VAL A 272 -10.63 1.45 -15.61
N LEU A 273 -10.78 0.48 -14.71
CA LEU A 273 -11.13 0.74 -13.31
C LEU A 273 -9.84 0.96 -12.52
N ILE A 274 -9.74 2.09 -11.83
CA ILE A 274 -8.60 2.44 -10.98
C ILE A 274 -9.03 2.47 -9.51
N THR A 275 -8.29 1.79 -8.65
CA THR A 275 -8.51 1.88 -7.21
C THR A 275 -7.86 3.16 -6.66
N MET A 276 -8.68 4.18 -6.40
CA MET A 276 -8.24 5.41 -5.73
C MET A 276 -8.11 5.16 -4.22
N SER A 277 -7.02 4.51 -3.82
CA SER A 277 -6.83 3.95 -2.47
C SER A 277 -6.69 4.98 -1.34
N GLY A 278 -6.51 6.27 -1.66
CA GLY A 278 -6.42 7.33 -0.67
C GLY A 278 -6.35 8.73 -1.26
N ARG A 279 -6.59 9.73 -0.40
CA ARG A 279 -6.50 11.16 -0.72
C ARG A 279 -5.15 11.76 -0.31
N GLY A 280 -4.70 12.77 -1.05
CA GLY A 280 -3.34 13.32 -0.96
C GLY A 280 -3.11 14.42 0.06
N ASP A 281 -4.03 14.68 0.99
CA ASP A 281 -3.83 15.71 2.02
C ASP A 281 -2.53 15.48 2.80
N LYS A 282 -2.17 14.20 3.05
CA LYS A 282 -0.93 13.83 3.75
C LYS A 282 0.34 14.12 2.95
N ASP A 283 0.23 14.14 1.62
CA ASP A 283 1.36 14.27 0.71
C ASP A 283 1.53 15.72 0.20
N ALA A 284 0.52 16.57 0.38
CA ALA A 284 0.46 17.89 -0.24
C ALA A 284 1.67 18.78 0.06
N ALA A 285 2.12 18.84 1.32
CA ALA A 285 3.28 19.66 1.70
C ALA A 285 4.58 19.15 1.05
N PHE A 286 4.78 17.83 1.09
CA PHE A 286 5.94 17.17 0.51
C PHE A 286 5.97 17.32 -1.02
N VAL A 287 4.83 17.12 -1.69
CA VAL A 287 4.71 17.33 -3.14
C VAL A 287 4.94 18.79 -3.51
N ALA A 288 4.38 19.74 -2.76
CA ALA A 288 4.58 21.17 -3.01
C ALA A 288 6.06 21.56 -2.94
N GLU A 289 6.79 21.10 -1.92
CA GLU A 289 8.24 21.30 -1.82
C GLU A 289 8.97 20.75 -3.06
N ARG A 290 8.64 19.50 -3.44
CA ARG A 290 9.32 18.81 -4.55
C ARG A 290 9.04 19.42 -5.91
N LEU A 291 7.86 20.00 -6.12
CA LEU A 291 7.50 20.70 -7.35
C LEU A 291 8.11 22.10 -7.40
N SER A 292 8.11 22.84 -6.28
CA SER A 292 8.69 24.18 -6.22
C SER A 292 10.20 24.21 -6.49
N GLY A 293 10.92 23.13 -6.15
CA GLY A 293 12.35 22.98 -6.45
C GLY A 293 12.68 22.54 -7.88
N ARG A 294 11.68 22.30 -8.75
CA ARG A 294 11.90 22.02 -10.19
C ARG A 294 11.93 23.29 -11.04
N ASP A 295 11.40 24.40 -10.52
CA ASP A 295 11.33 25.70 -11.22
C ASP A 295 12.52 26.63 -10.92
N SER A 296 13.56 26.13 -10.22
CA SER A 296 14.80 26.85 -9.87
C SER A 296 16.03 26.19 -10.46
#